data_AF-A0A7X7VRF4-F1
#
_entry.id   AF-A0A7X7VRF4-F1
#
_cell.length_a   1.000
_cell.length_b   1.000
_cell.length_c   1.000
_cell.angle_alpha   90.00
_cell.angle_beta   90.00
_cell.angle_gamma   90.00
#
_symmetry.space_group_name_H-M   'P 1'
#
loop_
_entity.id
_entity.type
_entity.pdbx_description
1 polymer ?
#
loop_
_entity_poly.entity_id
_entity_poly.type
_entity_poly.pdbx_seq_one_letter_code
_entity_poly.pdbx_strand_id
1 'polypeptide(L)' 'FSVDGVKSVSIEGATIDVTSVAGIENVDGIVSAIVGQGLPIKNMTSVPVSLEMVFLKLTGRKLRD' A
#
# COMPACT_ATOMS: atom_id res chain seq x y z
N PHE A 1 -16.98 -2.41 -3.77
CA PHE A 1 -16.03 -3.22 -2.98
C PHE A 1 -15.39 -2.30 -1.95
N SER A 2 -15.72 -2.48 -0.67
CA SER A 2 -14.96 -1.87 0.43
C SER A 2 -14.08 -2.96 1.00
N VAL A 3 -12.77 -2.74 0.98
CA VAL A 3 -11.83 -3.67 1.56
C VAL A 3 -11.66 -3.31 3.04
N ASP A 4 -11.97 -4.26 3.91
CA ASP A 4 -11.84 -4.08 5.35
C ASP A 4 -10.40 -3.76 5.77
N GLY A 5 -10.26 -2.84 6.71
CA GLY A 5 -8.95 -2.42 7.21
C GLY A 5 -8.14 -1.50 6.30
N VAL A 6 -8.63 -1.10 5.12
CA VAL A 6 -7.97 -0.04 4.32
C VAL A 6 -8.23 1.31 4.95
N LYS A 7 -7.16 1.97 5.39
CA LYS A 7 -7.20 3.31 5.99
C LYS A 7 -7.17 4.40 4.94
N SER A 8 -6.34 4.23 3.91
CA SER A 8 -6.21 5.18 2.82
C SER A 8 -5.63 4.52 1.59
N VAL A 9 -6.03 5.01 0.42
CA VAL A 9 -5.49 4.60 -0.88
C VAL A 9 -4.97 5.85 -1.57
N SER A 10 -3.71 5.83 -1.97
CA SER A 10 -3.08 6.85 -2.79
C SER A 10 -2.73 6.26 -4.14
N ILE A 11 -2.95 7.01 -5.20
CA ILE A 11 -2.62 6.59 -6.57
C ILE A 11 -1.58 7.57 -7.10
N GLU A 12 -0.37 7.07 -7.34
CA GLU A 12 0.73 7.82 -7.94
C GLU A 12 1.01 7.25 -9.33
N GLY A 13 0.28 7.75 -10.32
CA GLY A 13 0.40 7.33 -11.71
C GLY A 13 0.00 5.88 -11.94
N ALA A 14 0.99 5.00 -12.09
CA ALA A 14 0.79 3.56 -12.27
C ALA A 14 0.97 2.75 -10.97
N THR A 15 1.26 3.42 -9.86
CA THR A 15 1.46 2.80 -8.54
C THR A 15 0.25 3.08 -7.66
N ILE A 16 -0.25 2.05 -6.97
CA ILE A 16 -1.34 2.15 -6.00
C ILE A 16 -0.75 1.86 -4.62
N ASP A 17 -0.71 2.87 -3.77
CA ASP A 17 -0.27 2.78 -2.38
C ASP A 17 -1.49 2.59 -1.48
N VAL A 18 -1.62 1.38 -0.91
CA VAL A 18 -2.70 1.05 0.02
C VAL A 18 -2.14 1.04 1.43
N THR A 19 -2.66 1.93 2.29
CA THR A 19 -2.38 1.93 3.72
C THR A 19 -3.46 1.15 4.43
N SER A 20 -3.09 0.04 5.04
CA SER A 20 -4.00 -0.81 5.81
C SER A 20 -3.66 -0.78 7.30
N VAL A 21 -4.63 -1.09 8.15
CA VAL A 21 -4.42 -1.28 9.58
C VAL A 21 -3.59 -2.56 9.79
N ALA A 22 -2.55 -2.47 10.62
CA ALA A 22 -1.71 -3.61 10.95
C ALA A 22 -2.55 -4.73 11.61
N GLY A 23 -2.37 -5.95 11.12
CA GLY A 23 -3.08 -7.14 11.62
C GLY A 23 -4.40 -7.45 10.91
N ILE A 24 -4.80 -6.65 9.91
CA ILE A 24 -5.92 -7.01 9.03
C ILE A 24 -5.37 -7.60 7.72
N GLU A 25 -5.72 -8.85 7.46
CA GLU A 25 -5.39 -9.53 6.21
C GLU A 25 -6.35 -9.08 5.10
N ASN A 26 -5.96 -8.02 4.39
CA ASN A 26 -6.77 -7.44 3.33
C ASN A 26 -6.16 -7.51 1.94
N VAL A 27 -5.07 -8.25 1.80
CA VAL A 27 -4.38 -8.50 0.52
C VAL A 27 -5.33 -9.14 -0.48
N ASP A 28 -6.08 -10.17 -0.08
CA ASP A 28 -7.01 -10.88 -0.98
C ASP A 28 -8.12 -9.96 -1.53
N GLY A 29 -8.68 -9.10 -0.66
CA GLY A 29 -9.67 -8.10 -1.05
C GLY A 29 -9.11 -7.05 -2.02
N ILE A 30 -7.87 -6.61 -1.82
CA ILE A 30 -7.19 -5.67 -2.73
C ILE A 30 -6.93 -6.35 -4.09
N VAL A 31 -6.41 -7.58 -4.09
CA VAL A 31 -6.15 -8.35 -5.32
C VAL A 31 -7.44 -8.53 -6.11
N SER A 32 -8.50 -9.01 -5.46
CA SER A 32 -9.80 -9.23 -6.09
C SER A 32 -10.37 -7.93 -6.68
N ALA A 33 -10.21 -6.80 -5.99
CA ALA A 33 -10.66 -5.50 -6.49
C ALA A 33 -9.88 -5.03 -7.73
N ILE A 34 -8.58 -5.28 -7.79
CA ILE A 34 -7.73 -4.90 -8.92
C ILE A 34 -7.94 -5.83 -10.11
N VAL A 35 -7.96 -7.15 -9.87
CA VAL A 35 -8.24 -8.17 -10.90
C VAL A 35 -9.64 -7.99 -11.46
N GLY A 36 -10.63 -7.66 -10.63
CA GLY A 36 -12.00 -7.36 -11.06
C GLY A 36 -12.11 -6.13 -11.96
N GLN A 37 -11.12 -5.23 -11.94
CA GLN A 37 -11.04 -4.09 -12.86
C GLN A 37 -10.23 -4.37 -14.13
N GLY A 38 -9.73 -5.60 -14.31
CA GLY A 38 -8.95 -6.00 -15.48
C GLY A 38 -7.52 -5.43 -15.51
N LEU A 39 -7.03 -4.91 -14.38
CA LEU A 39 -5.66 -4.40 -14.29
C LEU A 39 -4.67 -5.53 -13.94
N PRO A 40 -3.66 -5.79 -14.79
CA PRO A 40 -2.63 -6.77 -14.48
C PRO A 40 -1.70 -6.23 -13.40
N ILE A 41 -1.63 -6.95 -12.29
CA ILE A 41 -0.71 -6.65 -11.19
C ILE A 41 0.69 -7.08 -11.61
N LYS A 42 1.59 -6.13 -11.88
CA LYS A 42 2.99 -6.43 -12.21
C LYS A 42 3.83 -6.80 -11.00
N ASN A 43 3.58 -6.15 -9.86
CA ASN A 43 4.32 -6.38 -8.63
C ASN A 43 3.46 -5.95 -7.43
N MET A 44 3.54 -6.71 -6.34
CA MET A 44 2.94 -6.35 -5.05
C MET A 44 4.01 -6.47 -3.99
N THR A 45 4.19 -5.40 -3.23
CA THR A 45 5.08 -5.40 -2.07
C THR A 45 4.29 -4.90 -0.88
N SER A 46 4.12 -5.75 0.14
CA SER A 46 3.59 -5.33 1.43
C SER A 46 4.77 -4.95 2.32
N VAL A 47 4.96 -3.66 2.56
CA VAL A 47 5.99 -3.20 3.50
C VAL A 47 5.29 -2.78 4.80
N PRO A 48 5.59 -3.42 5.94
CA PRO A 48 5.10 -2.93 7.22
C PRO A 48 5.66 -1.51 7.45
N VAL A 49 4.83 -0.63 8.01
CA VAL A 49 5.29 0.70 8.41
C VAL A 49 6.28 0.54 9.56
N SER A 50 7.56 0.70 9.25
CA SER A 50 8.63 0.79 10.25
C SER A 50 8.79 2.23 10.75
N LEU A 51 9.18 2.40 12.01
CA LEU A 51 9.52 3.72 12.59
C LEU A 51 10.53 4.48 11.72
N GLU A 52 11.45 3.77 11.09
CA GLU A 52 12.42 4.33 10.13
C GLU A 52 11.74 4.95 8.90
N MET A 53 10.73 4.29 8.32
CA MET A 53 9.97 4.86 7.19
C MET A 53 9.13 6.06 7.61
N VAL A 54 8.54 6.04 8.80
CA VAL A 54 7.82 7.20 9.36
C VAL A 54 8.80 8.34 9.58
N PHE A 55 9.99 8.06 10.14
CA PHE A 55 11.05 9.02 10.37
C PHE A 55 11.54 9.67 9.07
N LEU A 56 11.81 8.87 8.03
CA LEU A 56 12.21 9.37 6.71
C LEU A 56 11.12 10.25 6.07
N LYS A 57 9.86 9.83 6.15
CA LYS A 57 8.71 10.58 5.62
C LYS A 57 8.48 11.90 6.37
N LEU A 58 8.68 11.92 7.69
CA LEU A 58 8.51 13.11 8.53
C LEU A 58 9.67 14.10 8.38
N THR A 59 10.89 13.59 8.24
CA THR A 59 12.10 14.43 8.15
C THR A 59 12.46 14.83 6.72
N GLY A 60 11.75 14.31 5.72
CA GLY A 60 12.02 14.57 4.30
C GLY A 60 13.39 14.08 3.82
N ARG A 61 14.08 13.29 4.64
CA ARG A 61 15.39 12.73 4.31
C ARG A 61 15.19 11.48 3.47
N LYS A 62 15.86 11.38 2.32
CA LYS A 62 16.03 10.10 1.63
C LYS A 62 17.16 9.36 2.32
N LEU A 63 17.01 8.03 2.49
CA LEU A 63 18.13 7.16 2.85
C LEU A 63 19.28 7.49 1.90
N ARG A 64 20.40 7.92 2.46
CA ARG A 64 21.60 8.24 1.69
C ARG A 64 22.16 6.92 1.19
N ASP A 65 22.53 6.91 -0.10
CA ASP A 65 23.18 5.81 -0.83
C ASP A 65 24.25 5.07 0.01
#